data_AF-A0A9D9LPA3-F1
#
_entry.id   AF-A0A9D9LPA3-F1
#
_cell.length_a   1.000
_cell.length_b   1.000
_cell.length_c   1.000
_cell.angle_alpha   90.00
_cell.angle_beta   90.00
_cell.angle_gamma   90.00
#
_symmetry.space_group_name_H-M   'P 1'
#
loop_
_entity.id
_entity.type
_entity.pdbx_description
1 polymer ?
#
loop_
_entity_poly.entity_id
_entity_poly.type
_entity_poly.pdbx_seq_one_letter_code
_entity_poly.pdbx_strand_id
1 'polypeptide(L)'
;MKDFISQASDLICGYPLFIVLIGGGLFLFFYSRMVPFRYFGRSIEALRAKDSSEGEGGQITSWQALCSAIAATIGMGNIAGVAIAL
;
A
#
# COMPACT_ATOMS: atom_id res chain seq x y z
N MET A 1 -25.62 -24.75 7.76
CA MET A 1 -25.49 -23.27 7.88
C MET A 1 -24.04 -22.86 8.03
N LYS A 2 -23.27 -23.46 8.95
CA LYS A 2 -21.81 -23.24 9.06
C LYS A 2 -21.07 -23.55 7.74
N ASP A 3 -21.48 -24.61 7.04
CA ASP A 3 -20.85 -25.02 5.78
C ASP A 3 -21.01 -24.00 4.66
N PHE A 4 -22.14 -23.28 4.63
CA PHE A 4 -22.39 -22.22 3.65
C PHE A 4 -21.55 -20.96 3.95
N ILE A 5 -21.37 -20.65 5.23
CA ILE A 5 -20.53 -19.53 5.68
C ILE A 5 -19.04 -19.82 5.42
N SER A 6 -18.61 -21.07 5.68
CA SER A 6 -17.23 -21.50 5.40
C SER A 6 -16.93 -21.49 3.90
N GLN A 7 -17.81 -22.05 3.06
CA GLN A 7 -17.62 -22.03 1.61
C GLN A 7 -17.61 -20.62 1.03
N ALA A 8 -18.48 -19.73 1.52
CA ALA A 8 -18.46 -18.32 1.11
C ALA A 8 -17.14 -17.64 1.53
N SER A 9 -16.67 -17.89 2.75
CA SER A 9 -15.41 -17.33 3.26
C SER A 9 -14.20 -17.83 2.47
N ASP A 10 -14.14 -19.12 2.15
CA ASP A 10 -13.04 -19.71 1.39
C ASP A 10 -13.01 -19.23 -0.07
N LEU A 11 -14.18 -18.98 -0.65
CA LEU A 11 -14.28 -18.45 -2.02
C LEU A 11 -13.87 -16.97 -2.07
N ILE A 12 -14.24 -16.19 -1.06
CA ILE A 12 -13.92 -14.75 -1.00
C ILE A 12 -12.49 -14.48 -0.53
N CYS A 13 -12.00 -15.19 0.49
CA CYS A 13 -10.70 -14.95 1.12
C CYS A 13 -9.60 -15.91 0.66
N GLY A 14 -9.93 -16.92 -0.16
CA GLY A 14 -8.96 -17.87 -0.67
C GLY A 14 -8.23 -17.40 -1.93
N TYR A 15 -8.00 -18.34 -2.86
CA TYR A 15 -7.26 -18.09 -4.10
C TYR A 15 -7.79 -16.95 -4.98
N PRO A 16 -9.11 -16.71 -5.12
CA PRO A 16 -9.61 -15.64 -5.97
C PRO A 16 -9.14 -14.25 -5.54
N LEU A 17 -9.11 -13.96 -4.23
CA LEU A 17 -8.61 -12.70 -3.69
C LEU A 17 -7.13 -12.50 -4.04
N PHE A 18 -6.32 -13.53 -3.87
CA PHE A 18 -4.89 -13.48 -4.14
C PHE A 18 -4.61 -13.20 -5.62
N ILE A 19 -5.31 -13.90 -6.53
CA ILE A 19 -5.17 -13.70 -7.98
C ILE A 19 -5.56 -12.28 -8.38
N VAL A 20 -6.66 -11.76 -7.85
CA VAL A 20 -7.12 -10.39 -8.15
C VAL A 20 -6.15 -9.35 -7.60
N LEU A 21 -5.62 -9.55 -6.39
CA LEU A 21 -4.71 -8.59 -5.76
C LEU A 21 -3.36 -8.54 -6.49
N ILE A 22 -2.75 -9.69 -6.75
CA ILE A 22 -1.48 -9.79 -7.47
C ILE A 22 -1.65 -9.36 -8.93
N GLY A 23 -2.69 -9.86 -9.60
CA GLY A 23 -2.98 -9.51 -10.99
C GLY A 23 -3.31 -8.04 -11.18
N GLY A 24 -4.11 -7.46 -10.29
CA GLY A 24 -4.44 -6.04 -10.29
C GLY A 24 -3.22 -5.16 -10.03
N GLY A 25 -2.37 -5.53 -9.07
CA GLY A 25 -1.12 -4.83 -8.79
C GLY A 25 -0.16 -4.87 -9.99
N LEU A 26 0.00 -6.04 -10.61
CA LEU A 26 0.86 -6.22 -11.78
C LEU A 26 0.31 -5.47 -13.01
N PHE A 27 -1.00 -5.47 -13.20
CA PHE A 27 -1.67 -4.71 -14.25
C PHE A 27 -1.45 -3.20 -14.07
N LEU A 28 -1.68 -2.65 -12.87
CA LEU A 28 -1.39 -1.25 -12.57
C LEU A 28 0.09 -0.93 -12.74
N PHE A 29 0.98 -1.87 -12.40
CA PHE A 29 2.42 -1.70 -12.53
C PHE A 29 2.86 -1.49 -14.00
N PHE A 30 2.39 -2.36 -14.90
CA PHE A 30 2.69 -2.23 -16.33
C PHE A 30 1.96 -1.06 -16.97
N TYR A 31 0.69 -0.84 -16.61
CA TYR A 31 -0.10 0.29 -17.09
C TYR A 31 0.53 1.63 -16.71
N SER A 32 1.01 1.75 -15.48
CA SER A 32 1.71 2.94 -15.00
C SER A 32 3.13 3.07 -15.53
N ARG A 33 3.59 2.21 -16.46
CA ARG A 33 4.91 2.29 -17.10
C ARG A 33 6.06 2.43 -16.09
N MET A 34 5.99 1.68 -14.98
CA MET A 34 6.99 1.71 -13.91
C MET A 34 7.22 3.13 -13.33
N VAL A 35 6.18 3.97 -13.30
CA VAL A 35 6.20 5.30 -12.68
C VAL A 35 6.77 5.30 -11.24
N PRO A 36 6.43 4.36 -10.34
CA PRO A 36 6.99 4.34 -8.99
C PRO A 36 8.52 4.29 -8.97
N PHE A 37 9.11 3.50 -9.87
CA PHE A 37 10.57 3.39 -10.01
C PHE A 37 11.19 4.62 -10.67
N ARG A 38 10.53 5.18 -11.70
CA ARG A 38 11.07 6.32 -12.46
C ARG A 38 11.07 7.63 -11.67
N TYR A 39 10.11 7.82 -10.77
CA TYR A 39 9.95 9.07 -10.02
C TYR A 39 10.38 8.98 -8.56
N PHE A 40 10.87 7.82 -8.10
CA PHE A 40 11.26 7.60 -6.71
C PHE A 40 12.19 8.69 -6.15
N GLY A 41 13.23 9.08 -6.88
CA GLY A 41 14.16 10.12 -6.46
C GLY A 41 13.51 11.50 -6.35
N ARG A 42 12.65 11.87 -7.30
CA ARG A 42 11.90 13.14 -7.29
C ARG A 42 10.88 13.18 -6.17
N SER A 43 10.26 12.06 -5.84
CA SER A 43 9.34 11.96 -4.70
C SER A 43 10.05 12.17 -3.37
N ILE A 44 11.26 11.61 -3.18
CA ILE A 44 12.06 11.84 -1.97
C ILE A 44 12.49 13.31 -1.85
N GLU A 45 12.88 13.92 -2.98
CA GLU A 45 13.20 15.35 -3.01
C GLU A 45 11.98 16.20 -2.64
N ALA A 46 10.80 15.88 -3.16
CA ALA A 46 9.54 16.56 -2.82
C ALA A 46 9.15 16.39 -1.35
N LEU A 47 9.46 15.25 -0.73
CA LEU A 47 9.21 15.00 0.70
C LEU A 47 10.19 15.77 1.61
N ARG A 48 11.40 16.06 1.11
CA ARG A 48 12.44 16.83 1.83
C ARG A 48 12.39 18.33 1.55
N ALA A 49 11.79 18.73 0.43
CA ALA A 49 11.55 20.13 0.14
C ALA A 49 10.74 20.73 1.29
N LYS A 50 11.29 21.79 1.90
CA LYS A 50 10.60 22.54 2.95
C LYS A 50 9.29 23.03 2.35
N ASP A 51 8.15 22.65 2.96
CA ASP A 51 6.80 23.01 2.53
C ASP A 51 6.75 24.54 2.27
N SER A 52 6.93 24.95 1.01
CA SER A 52 6.92 26.36 0.60
C SER A 52 5.52 26.82 0.20
N SER A 53 4.51 26.07 0.61
CA SER A 53 3.11 26.38 0.34
C SER A 53 2.52 27.11 1.55
N GLU A 54 2.94 28.36 1.76
CA GLU A 54 2.34 29.29 2.74
C GLU A 54 0.89 29.70 2.42
N GLY A 55 0.12 28.91 1.65
CA GLY A 55 -1.16 29.38 1.08
C GLY A 55 -2.29 28.39 0.86
N GLU A 56 -2.09 27.08 0.91
CA GLU A 56 -3.16 26.13 0.54
C GLU A 56 -3.30 24.97 1.54
N GLY A 57 -4.14 25.16 2.57
CA GLY A 57 -4.97 24.12 3.21
C GLY A 57 -4.33 22.86 3.83
N GLY A 58 -3.01 22.69 3.80
CA GLY A 58 -2.33 21.51 4.34
C GLY A 58 -2.26 21.55 5.86
N GLN A 59 -3.07 20.71 6.54
CA GLN A 59 -3.07 20.61 8.01
C GLN A 59 -1.82 19.90 8.57
N ILE A 60 -1.10 19.13 7.72
CA ILE A 60 0.07 18.33 8.08
C ILE A 60 1.15 18.45 7.00
N THR A 61 2.41 18.29 7.37
CA THR A 61 3.52 18.34 6.42
C THR A 61 3.54 17.12 5.50
N SER A 62 4.15 17.27 4.32
CA SER A 62 4.33 16.17 3.35
C SER A 62 5.01 14.93 3.99
N TRP A 63 5.94 15.18 4.91
CA TRP A 63 6.61 14.14 5.70
C TRP A 63 5.69 13.48 6.73
N GLN A 64 4.86 14.26 7.43
CA GLN A 64 3.89 13.73 8.41
C GLN A 64 2.83 12.85 7.73
N ALA A 65 2.35 13.25 6.55
CA ALA A 65 1.42 12.44 5.76
C ALA A 65 2.03 11.09 5.36
N LEU A 66 3.30 11.08 4.93
CA LEU A 66 4.03 9.86 4.63
C LEU A 66 4.18 8.97 5.88
N CYS A 67 4.62 9.54 7.00
CA CYS A 67 4.76 8.78 8.25
C CYS A 67 3.44 8.16 8.70
N SER A 68 2.30 8.87 8.53
CA SER A 68 0.97 8.35 8.84
C SER A 68 0.59 7.16 7.95
N ALA A 69 0.82 7.25 6.64
CA ALA A 69 0.54 6.16 5.71
C ALA A 69 1.43 4.93 5.97
N ILE A 70 2.72 5.14 6.27
CA ILE A 70 3.65 4.07 6.63
C ILE A 70 3.23 3.41 7.95
N ALA A 71 2.86 4.20 8.97
CA ALA A 71 2.37 3.66 10.24
C ALA A 71 1.09 2.84 10.09
N ALA A 72 0.21 3.21 9.16
CA ALA A 72 -1.01 2.45 8.87
C ALA A 72 -0.74 1.11 8.17
N THR A 73 0.40 0.96 7.49
CA THR A 73 0.73 -0.23 6.69
C THR A 73 1.78 -1.13 7.35
N ILE A 74 2.63 -0.60 8.23
CA ILE A 74 3.59 -1.37 9.01
C ILE A 74 2.96 -1.74 10.36
N GLY A 75 2.68 -3.03 10.55
CA GLY A 75 2.15 -3.55 11.81
C GLY A 75 2.77 -4.89 12.22
N MET A 76 2.33 -5.41 13.37
CA MET A 76 2.73 -6.73 13.89
C MET A 76 2.55 -7.84 12.84
N GLY A 77 1.53 -7.72 11.99
CA GLY A 77 1.26 -8.68 10.90
C GLY A 77 2.41 -8.81 9.89
N ASN A 78 3.14 -7.73 9.58
CA ASN A 78 4.29 -7.81 8.67
C ASN A 78 5.48 -8.50 9.34
N ILE A 79 5.68 -8.31 10.65
CA ILE A 79 6.76 -8.94 11.41
C ILE A 79 6.49 -10.44 11.58
N ALA A 80 5.29 -10.80 12.04
CA ALA A 80 4.86 -12.19 12.20
C ALA A 80 4.79 -12.91 10.86
N GLY A 81 4.31 -12.23 9.81
CA GLY A 81 4.24 -12.79 8.46
C GLY A 81 5.60 -13.18 7.90
N VAL A 82 6.62 -12.31 8.03
CA VAL A 82 7.99 -12.64 7.62
C VAL A 82 8.56 -13.80 8.44
N ALA A 83 8.28 -13.84 9.75
CA ALA A 83 8.75 -14.93 10.62
C ALA A 83 8.12 -16.29 10.29
N ILE A 84 6.89 -16.33 9.77
CA ILE A 84 6.20 -17.57 9.35
C ILE A 84 6.60 -17.97 7.92
N ALA A 85 7.03 -17.01 7.09
CA ALA A 85 7.39 -17.26 5.69
C ALA A 85 8.81 -17.81 5.49
N LEU A 86 9.68 -17.69 6.50
CA LEU A 86 11.03 -18.29 6.56
C LEU A 86 10.98 -19.70 7.15
#